data_AF-A0AAX0S3L3-F1
#
_entry.id   AF-A0AAX0S3L3-F1
#
_cell.length_a   1.000
_cell.length_b   1.000
_cell.length_c   1.000
_cell.angle_alpha   90.00
_cell.angle_beta   90.00
_cell.angle_gamma   90.00
#
_symmetry.space_group_name_H-M   'P 1'
#
loop_
_entity.id
_entity.type
_entity.pdbx_description
1 polymer ?
#
loop_
_entity_poly.entity_id
_entity_poly.type
_entity_poly.pdbx_seq_one_letter_code
_entity_poly.pdbx_strand_id
1 'polypeptide(L)'
;MGKEEGHVNWMDQIFRDYEKDGGLKNNPGFGKPLPKSALSGNMYDNFLTKAKDAGFLPLWIKWQKEIRGELSDVVRLKKMNSSESELTKRIEEINEKIRTYNGICPTQMQRREIEWGSIEVQYEKWM
;
A
#
# COMPACT_ATOMS: atom_id res chain seq x y z
N MET A 1 42.08 -33.72 6.43
CA MET A 1 40.80 -33.42 5.75
C MET A 1 40.13 -32.31 6.55
N GLY A 2 40.41 -31.06 6.21
CA GLY A 2 39.96 -29.89 6.97
C GLY A 2 38.46 -29.69 6.79
N LYS A 3 37.74 -29.52 7.90
CA LYS A 3 36.34 -29.10 7.87
C LYS A 3 36.33 -27.61 7.55
N GLU A 4 35.79 -27.24 6.40
CA GLU A 4 35.42 -25.85 6.12
C GLU A 4 34.25 -25.49 7.05
N GLU A 5 34.53 -24.74 8.10
CA GLU A 5 33.50 -24.07 8.89
C GLU A 5 32.99 -22.87 8.07
N GLY A 6 32.13 -23.16 7.09
CA GLY A 6 31.37 -22.14 6.39
C GLY A 6 30.48 -21.41 7.38
N HIS A 7 30.52 -20.08 7.37
CA HIS A 7 29.67 -19.20 8.16
C HIS A 7 28.22 -19.70 8.12
N VAL A 8 27.75 -20.32 9.20
CA VAL A 8 26.36 -20.75 9.31
C VAL A 8 25.54 -19.47 9.39
N ASN A 9 24.67 -19.21 8.42
CA ASN A 9 23.75 -18.10 8.53
C ASN A 9 22.76 -18.44 9.66
N TRP A 10 22.82 -17.70 10.77
CA TRP A 10 22.05 -18.01 11.97
C TRP A 10 20.54 -18.05 11.68
N MET A 11 20.06 -17.26 10.71
CA MET A 11 18.66 -17.29 10.29
C MET A 11 18.29 -18.61 9.62
N ASP A 12 19.19 -19.19 8.82
CA ASP A 12 18.95 -20.48 8.16
C ASP A 12 18.90 -21.61 9.19
N GLN A 13 19.76 -21.56 10.21
CA GLN A 13 19.76 -22.55 11.29
C GLN A 13 18.47 -22.45 12.14
N ILE A 14 18.08 -21.25 12.54
CA ILE A 14 16.82 -21.00 13.28
C ILE A 14 15.62 -21.53 12.48
N PHE A 15 15.57 -21.24 11.17
CA PHE A 15 14.48 -21.70 10.33
C PHE A 15 14.44 -23.23 10.21
N ARG A 16 15.59 -23.88 10.03
CA ARG A 16 15.70 -25.35 9.95
C ARG A 16 15.26 -26.03 11.24
N ASP A 17 15.68 -25.50 12.39
CA ASP A 17 15.32 -26.05 13.70
C ASP A 17 13.81 -25.86 13.95
N TYR A 18 13.27 -24.68 13.63
CA TYR A 18 11.83 -24.40 13.70
C TYR A 18 10.99 -25.33 12.80
N GLU A 19 11.45 -25.58 11.57
CA GLU A 19 10.78 -26.51 10.64
C GLU A 19 10.83 -27.96 11.15
N LYS A 20 12.00 -28.40 11.63
CA LYS A 20 12.24 -29.76 12.14
C LYS A 20 11.37 -30.08 13.35
N ASP A 21 11.20 -29.12 14.25
CA ASP A 21 10.38 -29.26 15.45
C ASP A 21 8.87 -29.16 15.16
N GLY A 22 8.49 -29.10 13.88
CA GLY A 22 7.09 -29.04 13.46
C GLY A 22 6.49 -27.64 13.59
N GLY A 23 7.28 -26.59 13.84
CA GLY A 23 6.80 -25.21 13.96
C GLY A 23 6.02 -24.73 12.74
N LEU A 24 6.28 -25.28 11.55
CA LEU A 24 5.45 -25.06 10.36
C LEU A 24 4.23 -25.98 10.32
N LYS A 25 4.44 -27.29 10.52
CA LYS A 25 3.40 -28.33 10.39
C LYS A 25 2.28 -28.22 11.43
N ASN A 26 2.60 -27.68 12.61
CA ASN A 26 1.67 -27.49 13.71
C ASN A 26 0.79 -26.24 13.54
N ASN A 27 1.05 -25.41 12.53
CA ASN A 27 0.25 -24.22 12.29
C ASN A 27 -1.18 -24.59 11.85
N PRO A 28 -2.21 -23.90 12.40
CA PRO A 28 -3.58 -24.08 11.97
C PRO A 28 -3.72 -23.86 10.46
N GLY A 29 -4.21 -24.88 9.76
CA GLY A 29 -4.41 -24.81 8.30
C GLY A 29 -3.19 -25.18 7.46
N PHE A 30 -2.09 -25.67 8.07
CA PHE A 30 -0.96 -26.20 7.31
C PHE A 30 -1.39 -27.29 6.31
N GLY A 31 -0.97 -27.14 5.05
CA GLY A 31 -1.33 -28.03 3.95
C GLY A 31 -2.78 -27.92 3.44
N LYS A 32 -3.63 -27.09 4.06
CA LYS A 32 -5.00 -26.86 3.57
C LYS A 32 -5.00 -25.78 2.48
N PRO A 33 -5.90 -25.86 1.50
CA PRO A 33 -6.09 -24.77 0.53
C PRO A 33 -6.42 -23.46 1.22
N LEU A 34 -5.94 -22.35 0.66
CA LEU A 34 -6.35 -21.02 1.12
C LEU A 34 -7.88 -20.87 1.00
N PRO A 35 -8.53 -20.22 1.97
CA PRO A 35 -9.97 -20.00 1.91
C PRO A 35 -10.32 -19.17 0.67
N LYS A 36 -11.41 -19.51 -0.02
CA LYS A 36 -11.86 -18.82 -1.24
C LYS A 36 -11.99 -17.31 -1.05
N SER A 37 -12.38 -16.87 0.14
CA SER A 37 -12.47 -15.46 0.51
C SER A 37 -11.14 -14.72 0.40
N ALA A 38 -10.02 -15.36 0.75
CA ALA A 38 -8.68 -14.78 0.59
C ALA A 38 -8.23 -14.69 -0.88
N LEU A 39 -8.91 -15.43 -1.78
CA LEU A 39 -8.65 -15.47 -3.21
C LEU A 39 -9.67 -14.65 -4.03
N SER A 40 -10.68 -14.09 -3.36
CA SER A 40 -11.77 -13.32 -3.98
C SER A 40 -11.74 -11.86 -3.51
N GLY A 41 -12.26 -10.95 -4.33
CA GLY A 41 -12.27 -9.52 -4.04
C GLY A 41 -11.04 -8.78 -4.59
N ASN A 42 -11.05 -7.45 -4.47
CA ASN A 42 -9.89 -6.64 -4.85
C ASN A 42 -8.85 -6.64 -3.71
N MET A 43 -7.58 -6.40 -4.05
CA MET A 43 -6.47 -6.42 -3.08
C MET A 43 -6.67 -5.41 -1.93
N TYR A 44 -7.32 -4.29 -2.23
CA TYR A 44 -7.60 -3.24 -1.26
C TYR A 44 -8.52 -3.73 -0.13
N ASP A 45 -9.68 -4.32 -0.47
CA ASP A 45 -10.67 -4.79 0.49
C ASP A 45 -10.10 -5.91 1.36
N ASN A 46 -9.33 -6.81 0.76
CA ASN A 46 -8.67 -7.89 1.48
C ASN A 46 -7.65 -7.37 2.49
N PHE A 47 -6.82 -6.41 2.10
CA PHE A 47 -5.84 -5.82 3.00
C PHE A 47 -6.52 -5.01 4.11
N LEU A 48 -7.53 -4.20 3.78
CA LEU A 48 -8.26 -3.38 4.75
C LEU A 48 -8.95 -4.26 5.80
N THR A 49 -9.59 -5.34 5.37
CA THR A 49 -10.25 -6.31 6.25
C THR A 49 -9.24 -6.93 7.20
N LYS A 50 -8.10 -7.41 6.68
CA LYS A 50 -7.05 -8.02 7.51
C LYS A 50 -6.39 -7.04 8.48
N ALA A 51 -6.15 -5.81 8.04
CA ALA A 51 -5.62 -4.78 8.91
C ALA A 51 -6.60 -4.46 10.04
N LYS A 52 -7.89 -4.33 9.74
CA LYS A 52 -8.95 -4.11 10.73
C LYS A 52 -9.08 -5.28 11.70
N ASP A 53 -9.06 -6.53 11.21
CA ASP A 53 -9.08 -7.75 12.03
C ASP A 53 -7.90 -7.77 13.03
N ALA A 54 -6.75 -7.22 12.61
CA ALA A 54 -5.55 -7.08 13.44
C ALA A 54 -5.55 -5.83 14.35
N GLY A 55 -6.63 -5.03 14.34
CA GLY A 55 -6.70 -3.78 15.11
C GLY A 55 -5.81 -2.65 14.56
N PHE A 56 -5.38 -2.74 13.31
CA PHE A 56 -4.45 -1.82 12.66
C PHE A 56 -5.15 -1.02 11.54
N LEU A 57 -4.96 0.31 11.53
CA LEU A 57 -5.37 1.16 10.42
C LEU A 57 -4.12 1.67 9.67
N PRO A 58 -3.87 1.20 8.44
CA PRO A 58 -2.75 1.64 7.63
C PRO A 58 -2.75 3.15 7.39
N LEU A 59 -1.61 3.80 7.62
CA LEU A 59 -1.46 5.26 7.47
C LEU A 59 -1.78 5.75 6.05
N TRP A 60 -1.54 4.94 5.03
CA TRP A 60 -1.81 5.31 3.64
C TRP A 60 -3.30 5.55 3.36
N ILE A 61 -4.22 4.98 4.16
CA ILE A 61 -5.67 5.23 4.03
C ILE A 61 -6.01 6.66 4.41
N LYS A 62 -5.32 7.20 5.44
CA LYS A 62 -5.48 8.60 5.85
C LYS A 62 -5.05 9.53 4.70
N TRP A 63 -3.86 9.28 4.15
CA TRP A 63 -3.35 10.04 3.01
C TRP A 63 -4.26 9.94 1.78
N GLN A 64 -4.77 8.75 1.46
CA GLN A 64 -5.72 8.56 0.36
C GLN A 64 -6.98 9.42 0.53
N LYS A 65 -7.54 9.50 1.74
CA LYS A 65 -8.71 10.36 2.01
C LYS A 65 -8.39 11.85 1.86
N GLU A 66 -7.25 12.29 2.38
CA GLU A 66 -6.82 13.69 2.27
C GLU A 66 -6.58 14.09 0.80
N ILE A 67 -5.84 13.26 0.04
CA ILE A 67 -5.58 13.47 -1.39
C ILE A 67 -6.89 13.57 -2.19
N ARG A 68 -7.84 12.66 -1.93
CA ARG A 68 -9.16 12.68 -2.59
C ARG A 68 -9.89 14.00 -2.34
N GLY A 69 -9.94 14.45 -1.08
CA GLY A 69 -10.62 15.69 -0.70
C GLY A 69 -10.00 16.93 -1.36
N GLU A 70 -8.68 17.04 -1.29
CA GLU A 70 -7.97 18.19 -1.88
C GLU A 70 -8.04 18.20 -3.40
N LEU A 71 -7.99 17.03 -4.04
CA LEU A 71 -8.15 16.93 -5.49
C LEU A 71 -9.58 17.29 -5.94
N SER A 72 -10.61 16.90 -5.17
CA SER A 72 -11.99 17.37 -5.40
C SER A 72 -12.08 18.90 -5.34
N ASP A 73 -11.41 19.52 -4.37
CA ASP A 73 -11.36 20.97 -4.23
C ASP A 73 -10.63 21.65 -5.40
N VAL A 74 -9.51 21.09 -5.85
CA VAL A 74 -8.77 21.59 -7.04
C VAL A 74 -9.65 21.52 -8.29
N VAL A 75 -10.34 20.41 -8.54
CA VAL A 75 -11.28 20.28 -9.67
C VAL A 75 -12.41 21.30 -9.58
N ARG A 76 -12.97 21.52 -8.39
CA ARG A 76 -14.02 22.54 -8.17
C ARG A 76 -13.50 23.94 -8.48
N LEU A 77 -12.33 24.30 -7.96
CA LEU A 77 -11.71 25.62 -8.16
C LEU A 77 -11.33 25.87 -9.62
N LYS A 78 -10.85 24.84 -10.33
CA LYS A 78 -10.57 24.90 -11.78
C LYS A 78 -11.83 25.22 -12.57
N LYS A 79 -12.98 24.60 -12.25
CA LYS A 79 -14.28 24.90 -12.88
C LYS A 79 -14.78 26.32 -12.60
N MET A 80 -14.37 26.91 -11.48
CA MET A 80 -14.69 28.30 -11.12
C MET A 80 -13.71 29.33 -11.73
N ASN A 81 -12.81 28.90 -12.62
CA ASN A 81 -11.76 29.75 -13.21
C ASN A 81 -10.89 30.47 -12.15
N SER A 82 -10.53 29.75 -11.09
CA SER A 82 -9.58 30.24 -10.08
C SER A 82 -8.20 30.47 -10.68
N SER A 83 -7.35 31.24 -9.98
CA SER A 83 -6.00 31.56 -10.44
C SER A 83 -5.17 30.29 -10.71
N GLU A 84 -4.55 30.23 -11.90
CA GLU A 84 -3.66 29.13 -12.30
C GLU A 84 -2.48 28.97 -11.33
N SER A 85 -1.95 30.09 -10.80
CA SER A 85 -0.87 30.06 -9.81
C SER A 85 -1.31 29.42 -8.49
N GLU A 86 -2.54 29.71 -8.03
CA GLU A 86 -3.09 29.10 -6.81
C GLU A 86 -3.31 27.60 -7.01
N LEU A 87 -3.89 27.22 -8.14
CA LEU A 87 -4.15 25.82 -8.48
C LEU A 87 -2.84 25.02 -8.61
N THR A 88 -1.82 25.60 -9.24
CA THR A 88 -0.49 24.98 -9.38
C THR A 88 0.13 24.71 -8.02
N LYS A 89 0.04 25.67 -7.08
CA LYS A 89 0.54 25.48 -5.71
C LYS A 89 -0.17 24.32 -5.00
N ARG A 90 -1.51 24.27 -5.08
CA ARG A 90 -2.31 23.18 -4.48
C ARG A 90 -1.98 21.82 -5.09
N ILE A 91 -1.72 21.76 -6.40
CA ILE A 91 -1.31 20.52 -7.08
C ILE A 91 0.03 20.03 -6.54
N GLU A 92 1.00 20.92 -6.31
CA GLU A 92 2.29 20.53 -5.75
C GLU A 92 2.14 19.99 -4.31
N GLU A 93 1.33 20.64 -3.48
CA GLU A 93 1.00 20.17 -2.13
C GLU A 93 0.35 18.77 -2.16
N ILE A 94 -0.54 18.51 -3.11
CA ILE A 94 -1.13 17.18 -3.33
C ILE A 94 -0.04 16.18 -3.76
N ASN A 95 0.87 16.56 -4.66
CA ASN A 95 1.93 15.68 -5.15
C ASN A 95 2.90 15.27 -4.04
N GLU A 96 3.22 16.14 -3.08
CA GLU A 96 3.97 15.77 -1.88
C GLU A 96 3.29 14.65 -1.08
N LYS A 97 1.97 14.73 -0.95
CA LYS A 97 1.17 13.68 -0.29
C LYS A 97 1.12 12.41 -1.11
N ILE A 98 1.03 12.51 -2.44
CA ILE A 98 1.08 11.35 -3.34
C ILE A 98 2.42 10.62 -3.22
N ARG A 99 3.55 11.35 -3.17
CA ARG A 99 4.87 10.76 -2.93
C ARG A 99 4.92 10.01 -1.60
N THR A 100 4.41 10.62 -0.54
CA THR A 100 4.30 10.00 0.79
C THR A 100 3.44 8.74 0.74
N TYR A 101 2.23 8.84 0.19
CA TYR A 101 1.30 7.73 0.00
C TYR A 101 1.93 6.56 -0.77
N ASN A 102 2.59 6.85 -1.90
CA ASN A 102 3.22 5.84 -2.74
C ASN A 102 4.38 5.12 -2.03
N GLY A 103 5.09 5.81 -1.14
CA GLY A 103 6.18 5.24 -0.36
C GLY A 103 5.73 4.20 0.68
N ILE A 104 4.45 4.20 1.06
CA ILE A 104 3.92 3.32 2.12
C ILE A 104 2.75 2.42 1.68
N CYS A 105 2.15 2.66 0.52
CA CYS A 105 1.08 1.82 0.01
C CYS A 105 1.63 0.62 -0.80
N PRO A 106 0.85 -0.46 -0.97
CA PRO A 106 1.23 -1.56 -1.85
C PRO A 106 1.50 -1.06 -3.29
N THR A 107 2.47 -1.65 -3.99
CA THR A 107 2.90 -1.23 -5.33
C THR A 107 1.74 -1.14 -6.34
N GLN A 108 0.80 -2.08 -6.27
CA GLN A 108 -0.39 -2.11 -7.14
C GLN A 108 -1.35 -0.92 -6.92
N MET A 109 -1.23 -0.23 -5.79
CA MET A 109 -2.07 0.89 -5.39
C MET A 109 -1.39 2.25 -5.59
N GLN A 110 -0.13 2.27 -6.00
CA GLN A 110 0.59 3.51 -6.26
C GLN A 110 -0.11 4.31 -7.39
N ARG A 111 0.06 5.63 -7.35
CA ARG A 111 -0.57 6.57 -8.28
C ARG A 111 0.47 7.52 -8.84
N ARG A 112 0.29 7.98 -10.08
CA ARG A 112 1.16 9.00 -10.66
C ARG A 112 0.87 10.35 -10.00
N GLU A 113 1.87 11.21 -9.96
CA GLU A 113 1.70 12.63 -9.66
C GLU A 113 0.77 13.31 -10.67
N ILE A 114 0.18 14.42 -10.22
CA ILE A 114 -0.81 15.19 -10.95
C ILE A 114 -0.10 16.33 -11.66
N GLU A 115 -0.25 16.34 -12.98
CA GLU A 115 0.15 17.44 -13.86
C GLU A 115 -1.10 18.22 -14.29
N TRP A 116 -0.93 19.48 -14.70
CA TRP A 116 -2.02 20.39 -15.09
C TRP A 116 -3.03 19.78 -16.08
N GLY A 117 -2.53 19.14 -17.14
CA GLY A 117 -3.34 18.48 -18.17
C GLY A 117 -3.93 17.13 -17.76
N SER A 118 -3.58 16.63 -16.57
CA SER A 118 -3.99 15.31 -16.08
C SER A 118 -4.96 15.36 -14.90
N ILE A 119 -5.28 16.56 -14.40
CA ILE A 119 -6.10 16.76 -13.19
C ILE A 119 -7.39 15.93 -13.24
N GLU A 120 -8.15 16.04 -14.33
CA GLU A 120 -9.43 15.34 -14.50
C GLU A 120 -9.24 13.82 -14.57
N VAL A 121 -8.25 13.35 -15.32
CA VAL A 121 -7.96 11.92 -15.46
C VAL A 121 -7.50 11.31 -14.13
N GLN A 122 -6.69 12.03 -13.37
CA GLN A 122 -6.24 11.59 -12.06
C GLN A 122 -7.39 11.64 -11.05
N TYR A 123 -8.25 12.66 -11.10
CA TYR A 123 -9.44 12.74 -10.27
C TYR A 123 -10.29 11.47 -10.39
N GLU A 124 -10.62 11.04 -11.61
CA GLU A 124 -11.40 9.81 -11.84
C GLU A 124 -10.69 8.55 -11.33
N LYS A 125 -9.35 8.49 -11.41
CA LYS A 125 -8.56 7.35 -10.87
C LYS A 125 -8.46 7.33 -9.36
N TRP A 126 -8.66 8.49 -8.72
CA TRP A 126 -8.60 8.64 -7.28
C TRP A 126 -9.92 8.38 -6.62
N MET A 127 -11.07 8.63 -7.27
CA MET A 127 -12.41 8.34 -6.72
C MET A 127 -12.67 6.83 -6.57
#